data_AF-A0A4R1K6V6-F1
#
_entry.id   AF-A0A4R1K6V6-F1
#
_cell.length_a   1.000
_cell.length_b   1.000
_cell.length_c   1.000
_cell.angle_alpha   90.00
_cell.angle_beta   90.00
_cell.angle_gamma   90.00
#
_symmetry.space_group_name_H-M   'P 1'
#
loop_
_entity.id
_entity.type
_entity.pdbx_description
1 polymer ?
#
loop_
_entity_poly.entity_id
_entity_poly.type
_entity_poly.pdbx_seq_one_letter_code
_entity_poly.pdbx_strand_id
1 'polypeptide(L)'
;MWQKLKDFSKKDPLIFTLILAVVLVVGGFGSIQMMHATSTAEFCKTCHPKEAVEVRGEYYSFKRGIHSEAGVSCLDCHGAPGIDGYLNAHVVAGMRSLYHEIFTSEEQVIKDLTKFATDPKAAEHAASLESCVFCHSDDFNKKMRRDKVIKVLGEFRFIDDVKNPEFREKFGRPDIMTEGPIGVNPDHLKHYKAGVTCFDCHLGIGHAGVKNHKPKMETCFKCHDENRNVAKVPANDNCAQCHTMQKGNQQGTYAKTVKGDKWYMADLNCTDCHADAFTLPTPETCAGCHDASYADIMKDIQSTYKQKLAQAQAVRDKYAAQTKGMPAAKLAIYNEMKNILRVLENDGSKGVHNPEYFDLMFDKVPELATAIDTWKPEEKKAEAPVQAKAAEEPKKEAAKPAGPVNSADDMAMLEGSETINLAERHVPAPTKPAVIFDHKGHAERVACADCHSEPGVLKFEITEVKGSKNVFHDELCIKCHKERKVKASCNTCHKK
;
A
#
# COMPACT_ATOMS: atom_id res chain seq x y z
N MET A 1 -54.11 -17.87 -36.28
CA MET A 1 -52.99 -16.92 -36.25
C MET A 1 -51.75 -17.50 -36.93
N TRP A 2 -51.31 -18.70 -36.55
CA TRP A 2 -50.13 -19.38 -37.11
C TRP A 2 -50.14 -19.59 -38.64
N GLN A 3 -51.27 -20.03 -39.22
CA GLN A 3 -51.32 -20.22 -40.68
C GLN A 3 -51.25 -18.93 -41.48
N LYS A 4 -51.90 -17.86 -41.00
CA LYS A 4 -51.79 -16.53 -41.61
C LYS A 4 -50.34 -16.02 -41.61
N LEU A 5 -49.55 -16.37 -40.59
CA LEU A 5 -48.14 -16.02 -40.49
C LEU A 5 -47.28 -16.81 -41.51
N LYS A 6 -47.54 -18.12 -41.66
CA LYS A 6 -46.90 -18.97 -42.67
C LYS A 6 -47.24 -18.56 -44.10
N ASP A 7 -48.48 -18.16 -44.34
CA ASP A 7 -48.92 -17.72 -45.66
C ASP A 7 -48.29 -16.37 -46.02
N PHE A 8 -48.20 -15.45 -45.05
CA PHE A 8 -47.49 -14.19 -45.21
C PHE A 8 -45.99 -14.37 -45.46
N SER A 9 -45.32 -15.25 -44.69
CA SER A 9 -43.88 -15.49 -44.86
C SER A 9 -43.51 -16.13 -46.21
N LYS A 10 -44.43 -16.92 -46.79
CA LYS A 10 -44.28 -17.46 -48.15
C LYS A 10 -44.57 -16.43 -49.24
N LYS A 11 -45.54 -15.54 -49.02
CA LYS A 11 -45.97 -14.54 -50.00
C LYS A 11 -44.92 -13.45 -50.19
N ASP A 12 -44.39 -12.91 -49.09
CA ASP A 12 -43.45 -11.79 -49.10
C ASP A 12 -42.24 -12.09 -48.17
N PRO A 13 -41.34 -13.01 -48.55
CA PRO A 13 -40.26 -13.48 -47.68
C PRO A 13 -39.29 -12.37 -47.29
N LEU A 14 -39.01 -11.41 -48.17
CA LEU A 14 -38.15 -10.25 -47.87
C LEU A 14 -38.75 -9.38 -46.75
N ILE A 15 -40.03 -9.02 -46.87
CA ILE A 15 -40.73 -8.18 -45.88
C ILE A 15 -40.85 -8.93 -44.55
N PHE A 16 -41.19 -10.22 -44.58
CA PHE A 16 -41.23 -11.03 -43.37
C PHE A 16 -39.87 -11.09 -42.67
N THR A 17 -38.79 -11.28 -43.42
CA THR A 17 -37.43 -11.32 -42.87
C THR A 17 -37.02 -9.96 -42.31
N LEU A 18 -37.38 -8.85 -42.97
CA LEU A 18 -37.14 -7.49 -42.47
C LEU A 18 -37.91 -7.21 -41.19
N ILE A 19 -39.19 -7.58 -41.11
CA ILE A 19 -40.00 -7.43 -39.89
C ILE A 19 -39.39 -8.27 -38.76
N LEU A 20 -39.02 -9.52 -39.02
CA LEU A 20 -38.38 -10.37 -38.03
C LEU A 20 -37.05 -9.77 -37.55
N ALA A 21 -36.22 -9.26 -38.47
CA ALA A 21 -34.98 -8.59 -38.13
C ALA A 21 -35.22 -7.34 -37.27
N VAL A 22 -36.22 -6.51 -37.61
CA VAL A 22 -36.60 -5.33 -36.81
C VAL A 22 -37.07 -5.74 -35.42
N VAL A 23 -37.93 -6.76 -35.31
CA VAL A 23 -38.41 -7.27 -34.01
C VAL A 23 -37.24 -7.81 -33.17
N LEU A 24 -36.32 -8.56 -33.77
CA LEU A 24 -35.15 -9.09 -33.07
C LEU A 24 -34.19 -7.97 -32.63
N VAL A 25 -33.94 -6.97 -33.47
CA VAL A 25 -33.05 -5.84 -33.15
C VAL A 25 -33.69 -4.93 -32.09
N VAL A 26 -34.94 -4.52 -32.27
CA VAL A 26 -35.65 -3.65 -31.32
C VAL A 26 -35.93 -4.38 -30.01
N GLY A 27 -36.39 -5.62 -30.08
CA GLY A 27 -36.61 -6.46 -28.90
C GLY A 27 -35.31 -6.73 -28.15
N GLY A 28 -34.24 -7.13 -28.87
CA GLY A 28 -32.93 -7.36 -28.28
C GLY A 28 -32.34 -6.11 -27.65
N PHE A 29 -32.37 -4.97 -28.34
CA PHE A 29 -31.91 -3.69 -27.80
C PHE A 29 -32.73 -3.27 -26.58
N GLY A 30 -34.05 -3.38 -26.63
CA GLY A 30 -34.94 -3.08 -25.51
C GLY A 30 -34.65 -3.96 -24.29
N SER A 31 -34.41 -5.26 -24.50
CA SER A 31 -34.03 -6.18 -23.43
C SER A 31 -32.68 -5.81 -22.80
N ILE A 32 -31.68 -5.47 -23.60
CA ILE A 32 -30.36 -5.05 -23.11
C ILE A 32 -30.48 -3.77 -22.27
N GLN A 33 -31.22 -2.76 -22.76
CA GLN A 33 -31.43 -1.52 -22.00
C GLN A 33 -32.17 -1.76 -20.68
N MET A 34 -33.15 -2.67 -20.68
CA MET A 34 -33.85 -3.05 -19.45
C MET A 34 -32.89 -3.72 -18.46
N MET A 35 -32.01 -4.61 -18.92
CA MET A 35 -30.99 -5.21 -18.06
C MET A 35 -30.03 -4.16 -17.49
N HIS A 36 -29.58 -3.18 -18.29
CA HIS A 36 -28.73 -2.11 -17.76
C HIS A 36 -29.44 -1.28 -16.69
N ALA A 37 -30.72 -0.96 -16.90
CA ALA A 37 -31.51 -0.23 -15.90
C ALA A 37 -31.64 -1.03 -14.59
N THR A 38 -31.88 -2.34 -14.67
CA THR A 38 -32.00 -3.22 -13.50
C THR A 38 -30.66 -3.66 -12.89
N SER A 39 -29.54 -3.30 -13.51
CA SER A 39 -28.18 -3.51 -12.98
C SER A 39 -27.69 -2.37 -12.06
N THR A 40 -28.41 -1.26 -12.01
CA THR A 40 -27.99 -0.07 -11.25
C THR A 40 -28.19 -0.23 -9.75
N ALA A 41 -27.34 0.42 -8.95
CA ALA A 41 -27.50 0.44 -7.50
C ALA A 41 -28.83 1.11 -7.10
N GLU A 42 -29.29 2.08 -7.87
CA GLU A 42 -30.58 2.76 -7.74
C GLU A 42 -31.76 1.81 -7.93
N PHE A 43 -31.69 0.88 -8.88
CA PHE A 43 -32.69 -0.17 -8.99
C PHE A 43 -32.66 -1.09 -7.77
N CYS A 44 -31.49 -1.54 -7.33
CA CYS A 44 -31.39 -2.37 -6.12
C CYS A 44 -32.01 -1.71 -4.88
N LYS A 45 -31.93 -0.36 -4.77
CA LYS A 45 -32.57 0.42 -3.69
C LYS A 45 -34.08 0.19 -3.59
N THR A 46 -34.79 -0.18 -4.66
CA THR A 46 -36.24 -0.39 -4.59
C THR A 46 -36.63 -1.55 -3.67
N CYS A 47 -35.79 -2.59 -3.62
CA CYS A 47 -35.98 -3.74 -2.73
C CYS A 47 -35.14 -3.64 -1.44
N HIS A 48 -34.07 -2.85 -1.47
CA HIS A 48 -33.20 -2.53 -0.32
C HIS A 48 -33.31 -1.05 0.09
N PRO A 49 -34.49 -0.58 0.56
CA PRO A 49 -34.75 0.85 0.76
C PRO A 49 -34.30 1.40 2.11
N LYS A 50 -33.91 0.55 3.07
CA LYS A 50 -33.67 0.99 4.44
C LYS A 50 -32.43 1.88 4.52
N GLU A 51 -32.51 2.93 5.34
CA GLU A 51 -31.42 3.88 5.57
C GLU A 51 -30.64 3.56 6.85
N ALA A 52 -30.35 2.28 7.07
CA ALA A 52 -29.63 1.78 8.24
C ALA A 52 -28.68 0.64 7.85
N VAL A 53 -27.69 0.34 8.70
CA VAL A 53 -26.75 -0.77 8.49
C VAL A 53 -27.38 -2.06 9.02
N GLU A 54 -28.34 -2.59 8.27
CA GLU A 54 -29.09 -3.80 8.58
C GLU A 54 -29.62 -4.45 7.30
N VAL A 55 -30.31 -5.58 7.44
CA VAL A 55 -30.98 -6.28 6.33
C VAL A 55 -31.97 -5.35 5.63
N ARG A 56 -31.94 -5.33 4.29
CA ARG A 56 -32.62 -4.36 3.41
C ARG A 56 -32.01 -2.96 3.41
N GLY A 57 -30.87 -2.74 4.06
CA GLY A 57 -30.12 -1.49 4.10
C GLY A 57 -28.80 -1.52 3.29
N GLU A 58 -28.63 -2.52 2.43
CA GLU A 58 -27.41 -2.82 1.69
C GLU A 58 -26.99 -1.67 0.78
N TYR A 59 -27.94 -0.99 0.13
CA TYR A 59 -27.67 0.21 -0.67
C TYR A 59 -27.14 1.36 0.20
N TYR A 60 -27.76 1.59 1.37
CA TYR A 60 -27.35 2.63 2.30
C TYR A 60 -25.94 2.39 2.86
N SER A 61 -25.65 1.16 3.27
CA SER A 61 -24.35 0.79 3.82
C SER A 61 -23.25 0.77 2.75
N PHE A 62 -23.55 0.31 1.54
CA PHE A 62 -22.63 0.30 0.40
C PHE A 62 -22.19 1.69 -0.03
N LYS A 63 -23.12 2.64 -0.12
CA LYS A 63 -22.85 4.02 -0.57
C LYS A 63 -21.82 4.75 0.31
N ARG A 64 -21.61 4.29 1.53
CA ARG A 64 -20.65 4.85 2.50
C ARG A 64 -19.25 4.25 2.37
N GLY A 65 -19.09 3.19 1.57
CA GLY A 65 -17.85 2.47 1.36
C GLY A 65 -17.01 3.03 0.20
N ILE A 66 -15.71 2.71 0.22
CA ILE A 66 -14.77 3.14 -0.82
C ILE A 66 -15.06 2.60 -2.22
N HIS A 67 -15.73 1.45 -2.33
CA HIS A 67 -16.12 0.88 -3.62
C HIS A 67 -17.14 1.79 -4.33
N SER A 68 -18.11 2.34 -3.60
CA SER A 68 -19.05 3.32 -4.15
C SER A 68 -18.33 4.60 -4.59
N GLU A 69 -17.37 5.09 -3.80
CA GLU A 69 -16.52 6.24 -4.20
C GLU A 69 -15.71 5.97 -5.49
N ALA A 70 -15.35 4.71 -5.74
CA ALA A 70 -14.62 4.29 -6.94
C ALA A 70 -15.52 4.09 -8.17
N GLY A 71 -16.85 4.26 -8.04
CA GLY A 71 -17.82 4.07 -9.12
C GLY A 71 -18.29 2.64 -9.33
N VAL A 72 -17.97 1.72 -8.40
CA VAL A 72 -18.48 0.36 -8.40
C VAL A 72 -19.99 0.38 -8.08
N SER A 73 -20.76 -0.50 -8.71
CA SER A 73 -22.18 -0.74 -8.47
C SER A 73 -22.42 -2.10 -7.79
N CYS A 74 -23.64 -2.35 -7.32
CA CYS A 74 -23.99 -3.60 -6.64
C CYS A 74 -23.67 -4.84 -7.49
N LEU A 75 -24.06 -4.81 -8.77
CA LEU A 75 -23.93 -5.95 -9.67
C LEU A 75 -22.47 -6.25 -10.08
N ASP A 76 -21.55 -5.30 -9.91
CA ASP A 76 -20.13 -5.54 -10.17
C ASP A 76 -19.55 -6.59 -9.19
N CYS A 77 -20.10 -6.67 -7.97
CA CYS A 77 -19.74 -7.66 -6.97
C CYS A 77 -20.66 -8.89 -7.02
N HIS A 78 -21.97 -8.68 -7.16
CA HIS A 78 -22.99 -9.73 -7.11
C HIS A 78 -23.12 -10.54 -8.42
N GLY A 79 -22.53 -10.07 -9.53
CA GLY A 79 -22.44 -10.82 -10.78
C GLY A 79 -20.99 -11.09 -11.15
N ALA A 80 -20.68 -12.34 -11.53
CA ALA A 80 -19.33 -12.69 -11.98
C ALA A 80 -18.89 -11.86 -13.21
N PRO A 81 -17.57 -11.65 -13.42
CA PRO A 81 -17.07 -10.92 -14.59
C PRO A 81 -17.42 -11.61 -15.92
N GLY A 82 -17.72 -10.81 -16.93
CA GLY A 82 -18.02 -11.27 -18.29
C GLY A 82 -19.50 -11.52 -18.60
N ILE A 83 -19.80 -11.76 -19.87
CA ILE A 83 -21.17 -11.83 -20.38
C ILE A 83 -21.97 -12.96 -19.75
N ASP A 84 -21.35 -14.10 -19.51
CA ASP A 84 -22.01 -15.25 -18.87
C ASP A 84 -22.40 -14.92 -17.42
N GLY A 85 -21.51 -14.22 -16.70
CA GLY A 85 -21.79 -13.75 -15.34
C GLY A 85 -22.89 -12.68 -15.32
N TYR A 86 -22.88 -11.78 -16.30
CA TYR A 86 -23.93 -10.77 -16.46
C TYR A 86 -25.31 -11.39 -16.74
N LEU A 87 -25.39 -12.35 -17.67
CA LEU A 87 -26.61 -13.06 -18.01
C LEU A 87 -27.09 -13.94 -16.85
N ASN A 88 -26.19 -14.65 -16.18
CA ASN A 88 -26.53 -15.45 -15.02
C ASN A 88 -27.13 -14.59 -13.90
N ALA A 89 -26.52 -13.43 -13.63
CA ALA A 89 -26.98 -12.52 -12.59
C ALA A 89 -28.40 -11.98 -12.86
N HIS A 90 -28.77 -11.74 -14.12
CA HIS A 90 -30.11 -11.27 -14.48
C HIS A 90 -31.14 -12.38 -14.63
N VAL A 91 -30.81 -13.42 -15.41
CA VAL A 91 -31.78 -14.42 -15.89
C VAL A 91 -31.96 -15.54 -14.88
N VAL A 92 -30.89 -15.94 -14.18
CA VAL A 92 -30.94 -17.07 -13.25
C VAL A 92 -31.06 -16.55 -11.82
N ALA A 93 -30.06 -15.79 -11.35
CA ALA A 93 -30.05 -15.28 -9.99
C ALA A 93 -31.16 -14.23 -9.79
N GLY A 94 -31.24 -13.23 -10.68
CA GLY A 94 -32.24 -12.16 -10.59
C GLY A 94 -33.69 -12.67 -10.63
N MET A 95 -34.00 -13.62 -11.50
CA MET A 95 -35.34 -14.24 -11.54
C MET A 95 -35.65 -15.05 -10.28
N ARG A 96 -34.66 -15.77 -9.71
CA ARG A 96 -34.82 -16.48 -8.44
C ARG A 96 -35.02 -15.51 -7.28
N SER A 97 -34.26 -14.42 -7.23
CA SER A 97 -34.40 -13.36 -6.23
C SER A 97 -35.77 -12.69 -6.33
N LEU A 98 -36.24 -12.38 -7.55
CA LEU A 98 -37.58 -11.80 -7.77
C LEU A 98 -38.70 -12.77 -7.34
N TYR A 99 -38.57 -14.06 -7.70
CA TYR A 99 -39.51 -15.08 -7.26
C TYR A 99 -39.52 -15.17 -5.72
N HIS A 100 -38.34 -15.18 -5.09
CA HIS A 100 -38.22 -15.23 -3.64
C HIS A 100 -38.85 -14.00 -2.98
N GLU A 101 -38.60 -12.79 -3.49
CA GLU A 101 -39.17 -11.53 -2.98
C GLU A 101 -40.71 -11.49 -3.08
N ILE A 102 -41.30 -12.05 -4.13
CA ILE A 102 -42.76 -12.01 -4.34
C ILE A 102 -43.49 -13.12 -3.57
N PHE A 103 -42.92 -14.32 -3.52
CA PHE A 103 -43.62 -15.52 -3.07
C PHE A 103 -43.17 -16.06 -1.70
N THR A 104 -42.16 -15.45 -1.08
CA THR A 104 -41.68 -15.83 0.25
C THR A 104 -42.13 -14.81 1.30
N SER A 105 -42.41 -15.27 2.53
CA SER A 105 -42.77 -14.35 3.61
C SER A 105 -41.62 -13.42 3.97
N GLU A 106 -41.94 -12.19 4.37
CA GLU A 106 -40.94 -11.19 4.78
C GLU A 106 -39.99 -11.72 5.87
N GLU A 107 -40.53 -12.46 6.85
CA GLU A 107 -39.74 -13.08 7.92
C GLU A 107 -38.67 -14.04 7.37
N GLN A 108 -39.05 -14.87 6.39
CA GLN A 108 -38.14 -15.84 5.79
C GLN A 108 -37.12 -15.15 4.87
N VAL A 109 -37.51 -14.10 4.13
CA VAL A 109 -36.58 -13.26 3.36
C VAL A 109 -35.53 -12.63 4.29
N ILE A 110 -35.96 -12.04 5.40
CA ILE A 110 -35.05 -11.43 6.39
C ILE A 110 -34.09 -12.48 6.96
N LYS A 111 -34.59 -13.68 7.29
CA LYS A 111 -33.78 -14.79 7.79
C LYS A 111 -32.71 -15.21 6.79
N ASP A 112 -33.07 -15.37 5.53
CA ASP A 112 -32.14 -15.79 4.48
C ASP A 112 -31.09 -14.70 4.19
N LEU A 113 -31.50 -13.43 4.09
CA LEU A 113 -30.56 -12.30 3.96
C LEU A 113 -29.62 -12.18 5.16
N THR A 114 -30.12 -12.40 6.39
CA THR A 114 -29.30 -12.42 7.59
C THR A 114 -28.23 -13.52 7.51
N LYS A 115 -28.59 -14.70 6.99
CA LYS A 115 -27.63 -15.79 6.79
C LYS A 115 -26.55 -15.39 5.78
N PHE A 116 -26.92 -14.80 4.64
CA PHE A 116 -25.96 -14.31 3.65
C PHE A 116 -25.03 -13.22 4.21
N ALA A 117 -25.50 -12.40 5.16
CA ALA A 117 -24.71 -11.36 5.79
C ALA A 117 -23.76 -11.87 6.89
N THR A 118 -24.02 -13.03 7.49
CA THR A 118 -23.33 -13.51 8.70
C THR A 118 -22.53 -14.80 8.51
N ASP A 119 -22.74 -15.53 7.42
CA ASP A 119 -22.03 -16.78 7.12
C ASP A 119 -21.14 -16.63 5.86
N PRO A 120 -19.81 -16.87 5.96
CA PRO A 120 -18.90 -16.77 4.81
C PRO A 120 -19.29 -17.63 3.61
N LYS A 121 -19.72 -18.88 3.83
CA LYS A 121 -20.09 -19.81 2.75
C LYS A 121 -21.39 -19.38 2.07
N ALA A 122 -22.34 -18.87 2.83
CA ALA A 122 -23.54 -18.27 2.28
C ALA A 122 -23.17 -17.04 1.43
N ALA A 123 -22.30 -16.16 1.94
CA ALA A 123 -21.86 -14.96 1.22
C ALA A 123 -21.21 -15.26 -0.14
N GLU A 124 -20.49 -16.38 -0.27
CA GLU A 124 -19.93 -16.87 -1.54
C GLU A 124 -20.98 -17.17 -2.61
N HIS A 125 -22.20 -17.52 -2.20
CA HIS A 125 -23.32 -17.68 -3.14
C HIS A 125 -23.94 -16.36 -3.56
N ALA A 126 -23.77 -15.31 -2.77
CA ALA A 126 -24.35 -14.00 -3.03
C ALA A 126 -23.43 -13.12 -3.89
N ALA A 127 -22.10 -13.22 -3.74
CA ALA A 127 -21.15 -12.38 -4.46
C ALA A 127 -19.96 -13.19 -5.01
N SER A 128 -19.48 -12.80 -6.18
CA SER A 128 -18.43 -13.54 -6.88
C SER A 128 -17.04 -13.21 -6.37
N LEU A 129 -16.31 -14.23 -5.92
CA LEU A 129 -14.88 -14.12 -5.57
C LEU A 129 -14.04 -13.66 -6.77
N GLU A 130 -14.45 -14.01 -7.99
CA GLU A 130 -13.77 -13.59 -9.20
C GLU A 130 -13.85 -12.07 -9.39
N SER A 131 -14.96 -11.44 -9.01
CA SER A 131 -15.13 -9.98 -9.13
C SER A 131 -14.10 -9.23 -8.29
N CYS A 132 -13.76 -9.74 -7.10
CA CYS A 132 -12.74 -9.15 -6.24
C CYS A 132 -11.38 -9.12 -6.94
N VAL A 133 -10.89 -10.28 -7.39
CA VAL A 133 -9.56 -10.41 -8.00
C VAL A 133 -9.51 -9.87 -9.42
N PHE A 134 -10.65 -9.69 -10.10
CA PHE A 134 -10.71 -9.01 -11.40
C PHE A 134 -10.28 -7.55 -11.31
N CYS A 135 -10.60 -6.86 -10.20
CA CYS A 135 -10.17 -5.49 -9.95
C CYS A 135 -8.86 -5.39 -9.16
N HIS A 136 -8.61 -6.35 -8.26
CA HIS A 136 -7.51 -6.26 -7.30
C HIS A 136 -6.25 -7.06 -7.65
N SER A 137 -6.24 -7.80 -8.75
CA SER A 137 -5.04 -8.50 -9.25
C SER A 137 -4.87 -8.37 -10.76
N ASP A 138 -3.64 -8.12 -11.19
CA ASP A 138 -3.25 -7.97 -12.59
C ASP A 138 -3.32 -9.29 -13.33
N ASP A 139 -2.75 -10.34 -12.74
CA ASP A 139 -2.67 -11.66 -13.33
C ASP A 139 -4.07 -12.28 -13.49
N PHE A 140 -4.93 -12.14 -12.48
CA PHE A 140 -6.30 -12.63 -12.55
C PHE A 140 -7.15 -11.84 -13.54
N ASN A 141 -7.02 -10.51 -13.59
CA ASN A 141 -7.69 -9.69 -14.61
C ASN A 141 -7.29 -10.14 -16.01
N LYS A 142 -5.98 -10.22 -16.30
CA LYS A 142 -5.44 -10.62 -17.60
C LYS A 142 -5.88 -12.04 -17.98
N LYS A 143 -5.84 -12.98 -17.03
CA LYS A 143 -6.30 -14.35 -17.22
C LYS A 143 -7.78 -14.39 -17.60
N MET A 144 -8.66 -13.75 -16.83
CA MET A 144 -10.10 -13.77 -17.11
C MET A 144 -10.44 -13.05 -18.42
N ARG A 145 -9.77 -11.95 -18.75
CA ARG A 145 -9.95 -11.26 -20.04
C ARG A 145 -9.56 -12.11 -21.25
N ARG A 146 -8.61 -13.04 -21.08
CA ARG A 146 -8.21 -14.01 -22.12
C ARG A 146 -9.18 -15.19 -22.18
N ASP A 147 -9.60 -15.69 -21.03
CA ASP A 147 -10.34 -16.95 -20.93
C ASP A 147 -11.87 -16.75 -21.07
N LYS A 148 -12.38 -15.52 -20.95
CA LYS A 148 -13.83 -15.19 -20.97
C LYS A 148 -14.15 -14.10 -21.99
N VAL A 149 -15.39 -14.15 -22.51
CA VAL A 149 -15.96 -13.03 -23.26
C VAL A 149 -16.44 -11.98 -22.27
N ILE A 150 -15.70 -10.88 -22.14
CA ILE A 150 -15.98 -9.86 -21.11
C ILE A 150 -17.22 -9.04 -21.46
N LYS A 151 -17.28 -8.53 -22.69
CA LYS A 151 -18.43 -7.81 -23.21
C LYS A 151 -18.53 -7.99 -24.71
N VAL A 152 -19.75 -7.88 -25.21
CA VAL A 152 -20.04 -7.73 -26.65
C VAL A 152 -20.15 -6.22 -26.92
N LEU A 153 -20.26 -5.80 -28.19
CA LEU A 153 -20.37 -4.39 -28.60
C LEU A 153 -21.23 -3.55 -27.63
N GLY A 154 -20.69 -2.43 -27.16
CA GLY A 154 -21.35 -1.51 -26.23
C GLY A 154 -20.66 -1.37 -24.87
N GLU A 155 -21.26 -0.56 -24.02
CA GLU A 155 -20.93 -0.45 -22.60
C GLU A 155 -21.84 -1.42 -21.82
N PHE A 156 -21.26 -2.18 -20.88
CA PHE A 156 -21.99 -3.15 -20.06
C PHE A 156 -22.00 -2.70 -18.60
N ARG A 157 -21.29 -3.40 -17.71
CA ARG A 157 -21.07 -2.94 -16.33
C ARG A 157 -19.73 -2.24 -16.22
N PHE A 158 -19.59 -1.47 -15.14
CA PHE A 158 -18.33 -0.83 -14.79
C PHE A 158 -17.17 -1.84 -14.67
N ILE A 159 -17.41 -3.00 -14.03
CA ILE A 159 -16.38 -4.04 -13.89
C ILE A 159 -15.89 -4.56 -15.24
N ASP A 160 -16.74 -4.61 -16.26
CA ASP A 160 -16.38 -5.17 -17.57
C ASP A 160 -15.39 -4.26 -18.35
N ASP A 161 -15.24 -3.00 -17.93
CA ASP A 161 -14.27 -2.04 -18.46
C ASP A 161 -12.96 -1.96 -17.66
N VAL A 162 -12.89 -2.63 -16.51
CA VAL A 162 -11.70 -2.64 -15.65
C VAL A 162 -10.53 -3.35 -16.31
N LYS A 163 -9.45 -2.62 -16.60
CA LYS A 163 -8.19 -3.14 -17.13
C LYS A 163 -7.08 -2.88 -16.14
N ASN A 164 -6.44 -3.94 -15.69
CA ASN A 164 -5.29 -3.85 -14.80
C ASN A 164 -3.97 -3.95 -15.61
N PRO A 165 -2.89 -3.27 -15.18
CA PRO A 165 -2.74 -2.55 -13.90
C PRO A 165 -3.33 -1.13 -13.87
N GLU A 166 -3.70 -0.57 -15.02
CA GLU A 166 -4.10 0.84 -15.19
C GLU A 166 -5.21 1.26 -14.20
N PHE A 167 -6.21 0.42 -14.00
CA PHE A 167 -7.31 0.66 -13.07
C PHE A 167 -6.84 0.73 -11.61
N ARG A 168 -6.14 -0.29 -11.09
CA ARG A 168 -5.66 -0.27 -9.70
C ARG A 168 -4.66 0.87 -9.45
N GLU A 169 -3.81 1.16 -10.43
CA GLU A 169 -2.81 2.22 -10.35
C GLU A 169 -3.46 3.60 -10.39
N LYS A 170 -4.58 3.78 -11.09
CA LYS A 170 -5.38 5.02 -10.98
C LYS A 170 -5.75 5.36 -9.54
N PHE A 171 -5.97 4.35 -8.70
CA PHE A 171 -6.26 4.51 -7.27
C PHE A 171 -5.01 4.39 -6.38
N GLY A 172 -3.84 4.19 -6.96
CA GLY A 172 -2.57 3.94 -6.28
C GLY A 172 -2.66 2.72 -5.36
N ARG A 173 -3.30 1.64 -5.82
CA ARG A 173 -3.49 0.40 -5.04
C ARG A 173 -2.49 -0.68 -5.46
N PRO A 174 -1.93 -1.44 -4.50
CA PRO A 174 -1.09 -2.60 -4.81
C PRO A 174 -1.94 -3.73 -5.40
N ASP A 175 -1.29 -4.63 -6.12
CA ASP A 175 -1.88 -5.95 -6.42
C ASP A 175 -1.95 -6.77 -5.13
N ILE A 176 -3.15 -7.20 -4.73
CA ILE A 176 -3.35 -7.87 -3.43
C ILE A 176 -2.76 -9.28 -3.39
N MET A 177 -2.58 -9.92 -4.55
CA MET A 177 -2.10 -11.29 -4.67
C MET A 177 -0.57 -11.34 -4.70
N THR A 178 0.09 -10.34 -5.30
CA THR A 178 1.56 -10.37 -5.49
C THR A 178 2.30 -9.40 -4.57
N GLU A 179 1.76 -8.22 -4.31
CA GLU A 179 2.38 -7.20 -3.45
C GLU A 179 1.80 -7.23 -2.02
N GLY A 180 0.51 -7.52 -1.90
CA GLY A 180 -0.23 -7.52 -0.63
C GLY A 180 -0.61 -6.11 -0.14
N PRO A 181 -1.35 -6.03 0.97
CA PRO A 181 -1.76 -4.75 1.55
C PRO A 181 -0.59 -4.06 2.27
N ILE A 182 -0.66 -2.72 2.37
CA ILE A 182 0.23 -1.95 3.23
C ILE A 182 -0.24 -2.12 4.68
N GLY A 183 0.65 -2.62 5.54
CA GLY A 183 0.37 -2.94 6.94
C GLY A 183 0.53 -4.44 7.23
N VAL A 184 -0.47 -5.02 7.89
CA VAL A 184 -0.54 -6.48 8.12
C VAL A 184 -0.81 -7.17 6.78
N ASN A 185 0.10 -8.05 6.38
CA ASN A 185 0.01 -8.81 5.14
C ASN A 185 -0.29 -10.27 5.45
N PRO A 186 -1.51 -10.77 5.16
CA PRO A 186 -1.84 -12.17 5.32
C PRO A 186 -1.25 -13.06 4.21
N ASP A 187 -0.67 -12.50 3.14
CA ASP A 187 -0.31 -13.25 1.93
C ASP A 187 -1.56 -13.88 1.30
N HIS A 188 -2.35 -13.04 0.60
CA HIS A 188 -3.61 -13.45 -0.01
C HIS A 188 -3.45 -14.64 -0.95
N LEU A 189 -2.36 -14.71 -1.70
CA LEU A 189 -2.14 -15.79 -2.66
C LEU A 189 -1.97 -17.14 -1.96
N LYS A 190 -1.26 -17.20 -0.82
CA LYS A 190 -1.18 -18.43 -0.02
C LYS A 190 -2.54 -18.86 0.51
N HIS A 191 -3.32 -17.93 1.06
CA HIS A 191 -4.66 -18.20 1.59
C HIS A 191 -5.61 -18.67 0.48
N TYR A 192 -5.63 -17.96 -0.64
CA TYR A 192 -6.44 -18.32 -1.80
C TYR A 192 -6.11 -19.72 -2.33
N LYS A 193 -4.82 -20.07 -2.43
CA LYS A 193 -4.39 -21.43 -2.83
C LYS A 193 -4.74 -22.51 -1.81
N ALA A 194 -4.87 -22.16 -0.54
CA ALA A 194 -5.30 -23.06 0.51
C ALA A 194 -6.83 -23.26 0.55
N GLY A 195 -7.58 -22.62 -0.36
CA GLY A 195 -9.04 -22.70 -0.41
C GLY A 195 -9.76 -21.76 0.57
N VAL A 196 -9.03 -20.83 1.21
CA VAL A 196 -9.63 -19.76 2.01
C VAL A 196 -10.18 -18.70 1.06
N THR A 197 -11.44 -18.31 1.27
CA THR A 197 -12.13 -17.37 0.41
C THR A 197 -12.02 -15.94 0.92
N CYS A 198 -12.40 -14.97 0.08
CA CYS A 198 -12.36 -13.57 0.48
C CYS A 198 -13.29 -13.29 1.66
N PHE A 199 -14.43 -13.98 1.75
CA PHE A 199 -15.44 -13.75 2.77
C PHE A 199 -15.06 -14.32 4.14
N ASP A 200 -14.15 -15.29 4.21
CA ASP A 200 -13.63 -15.81 5.48
C ASP A 200 -12.99 -14.70 6.34
N CYS A 201 -12.47 -13.64 5.70
CA CYS A 201 -11.89 -12.48 6.38
C CYS A 201 -12.65 -11.17 6.10
N HIS A 202 -13.17 -10.98 4.89
CA HIS A 202 -13.83 -9.76 4.43
C HIS A 202 -15.36 -9.87 4.41
N LEU A 203 -15.95 -10.64 5.32
CA LEU A 203 -17.40 -10.72 5.46
C LEU A 203 -18.02 -9.32 5.62
N GLY A 204 -19.02 -9.01 4.80
CA GLY A 204 -19.67 -7.70 4.79
C GLY A 204 -18.87 -6.55 4.16
N ILE A 205 -17.85 -6.82 3.34
CA ILE A 205 -17.00 -5.79 2.69
C ILE A 205 -17.78 -4.68 1.98
N GLY A 206 -18.92 -5.02 1.36
CA GLY A 206 -19.81 -4.07 0.69
C GLY A 206 -20.89 -3.46 1.59
N HIS A 207 -21.09 -3.98 2.80
CA HIS A 207 -22.28 -3.68 3.62
C HIS A 207 -21.97 -3.24 5.05
N ALA A 208 -20.70 -3.03 5.41
CA ALA A 208 -20.30 -2.64 6.75
C ALA A 208 -20.66 -1.20 7.16
N GLY A 209 -21.12 -0.36 6.22
CA GLY A 209 -21.52 1.03 6.49
C GLY A 209 -20.37 1.98 6.84
N VAL A 210 -19.12 1.51 6.67
CA VAL A 210 -17.88 2.24 6.93
C VAL A 210 -17.06 2.38 5.65
N LYS A 211 -16.26 3.45 5.58
CA LYS A 211 -15.45 3.75 4.39
C LYS A 211 -14.46 2.63 4.04
N ASN A 212 -13.76 2.10 5.04
CA ASN A 212 -12.80 1.01 4.87
C ASN A 212 -13.13 -0.10 5.86
N HIS A 213 -13.74 -1.18 5.38
CA HIS A 213 -13.95 -2.38 6.16
C HIS A 213 -12.68 -3.23 6.15
N LYS A 214 -12.06 -3.43 7.32
CA LYS A 214 -10.85 -4.23 7.48
C LYS A 214 -11.15 -5.47 8.34
N PRO A 215 -10.55 -6.63 8.05
CA PRO A 215 -10.58 -7.76 8.96
C PRO A 215 -9.96 -7.39 10.30
N LYS A 216 -10.34 -8.13 11.35
CA LYS A 216 -9.77 -7.97 12.68
C LYS A 216 -8.73 -9.05 12.93
N MET A 217 -7.75 -8.77 13.81
CA MET A 217 -6.69 -9.73 14.13
C MET A 217 -7.23 -11.01 14.77
N GLU A 218 -8.31 -10.90 15.54
CA GLU A 218 -8.99 -12.04 16.17
C GLU A 218 -9.48 -13.06 15.14
N THR A 219 -9.88 -12.61 13.94
CA THR A 219 -10.26 -13.49 12.84
C THR A 219 -9.09 -14.38 12.41
N CYS A 220 -7.89 -13.79 12.28
CA CYS A 220 -6.68 -14.50 11.91
C CYS A 220 -6.29 -15.52 13.00
N PHE A 221 -6.24 -15.07 14.25
CA PHE A 221 -5.81 -15.90 15.38
C PHE A 221 -6.74 -17.08 15.62
N LYS A 222 -8.05 -16.84 15.65
CA LYS A 222 -9.05 -17.90 15.84
C LYS A 222 -8.93 -18.96 14.74
N CYS A 223 -8.91 -18.54 13.48
CA CYS A 223 -8.82 -19.47 12.35
C CYS A 223 -7.50 -20.25 12.37
N HIS A 224 -6.35 -19.60 12.62
CA HIS A 224 -5.06 -20.28 12.70
C HIS A 224 -4.99 -21.26 13.88
N ASP A 225 -5.56 -20.92 15.04
CA ASP A 225 -5.60 -21.83 16.19
C ASP A 225 -6.45 -23.07 15.91
N GLU A 226 -7.63 -22.88 15.31
CA GLU A 226 -8.53 -23.97 14.93
C GLU A 226 -7.91 -24.91 13.87
N ASN A 227 -7.07 -24.37 12.99
CA ASN A 227 -6.51 -25.12 11.86
C ASN A 227 -5.06 -25.61 12.09
N ARG A 228 -4.45 -25.33 13.25
CA ARG A 228 -3.05 -25.66 13.54
C ARG A 228 -2.73 -27.15 13.49
N ASN A 229 -3.74 -27.99 13.76
CA ASN A 229 -3.62 -29.45 13.73
C ASN A 229 -3.72 -30.05 12.33
N VAL A 230 -4.24 -29.31 11.36
CA VAL A 230 -4.52 -29.81 9.99
C VAL A 230 -3.77 -29.05 8.89
N ALA A 231 -3.22 -27.87 9.20
CA ALA A 231 -2.47 -27.04 8.28
C ALA A 231 -1.26 -26.40 8.96
N LYS A 232 -0.18 -26.19 8.19
CA LYS A 232 1.02 -25.47 8.64
C LYS A 232 0.76 -23.97 8.59
N VAL A 233 0.16 -23.43 9.64
CA VAL A 233 -0.10 -22.00 9.80
C VAL A 233 0.89 -21.35 10.78
N PRO A 234 1.26 -20.06 10.58
CA PRO A 234 2.11 -19.33 11.52
C PRO A 234 1.54 -19.30 12.95
N ALA A 235 2.43 -19.25 13.94
CA ALA A 235 2.06 -18.99 15.33
C ALA A 235 1.64 -17.53 15.51
N ASN A 236 0.67 -17.28 16.40
CA ASN A 236 0.07 -15.95 16.57
C ASN A 236 1.06 -14.93 17.18
N ASP A 237 2.06 -15.41 17.91
CA ASP A 237 3.17 -14.65 18.49
C ASP A 237 4.33 -14.42 17.52
N ASN A 238 4.30 -15.02 16.31
CA ASN A 238 5.30 -14.76 15.28
C ASN A 238 4.96 -13.48 14.50
N CYS A 239 5.07 -12.34 15.18
CA CYS A 239 4.59 -11.04 14.71
C CYS A 239 5.10 -10.70 13.30
N ALA A 240 6.38 -10.96 13.02
CA ALA A 240 7.03 -10.58 11.76
C ALA A 240 6.52 -11.35 10.53
N GLN A 241 5.86 -12.50 10.70
CA GLN A 241 5.26 -13.23 9.57
C GLN A 241 4.10 -12.46 8.95
N CYS A 242 3.33 -11.74 9.77
CA CYS A 242 2.18 -10.97 9.33
C CYS A 242 2.49 -9.46 9.24
N HIS A 243 3.25 -8.93 10.19
CA HIS A 243 3.68 -7.52 10.26
C HIS A 243 4.93 -7.26 9.40
N THR A 244 4.85 -7.66 8.12
CA THR A 244 5.96 -7.54 7.16
C THR A 244 6.37 -6.09 6.92
N MET A 245 5.41 -5.15 6.98
CA MET A 245 5.69 -3.74 6.86
C MET A 245 6.49 -3.20 8.05
N GLN A 246 6.05 -3.45 9.28
CA GLN A 246 6.76 -2.99 10.48
C GLN A 246 8.18 -3.58 10.50
N LYS A 247 8.34 -4.86 10.17
CA LYS A 247 9.66 -5.48 10.07
C LYS A 247 10.50 -4.82 8.96
N GLY A 248 9.94 -4.60 7.79
CA GLY A 248 10.62 -3.91 6.68
C GLY A 248 11.01 -2.47 7.03
N ASN A 249 10.19 -1.74 7.80
CA ASN A 249 10.49 -0.39 8.29
C ASN A 249 11.67 -0.42 9.27
N GLN A 250 11.68 -1.34 10.23
CA GLN A 250 12.81 -1.55 11.13
C GLN A 250 14.11 -1.86 10.36
N GLN A 251 14.02 -2.60 9.26
CA GLN A 251 15.17 -2.92 8.41
C GLN A 251 15.56 -1.80 7.42
N GLY A 252 14.75 -0.74 7.27
CA GLY A 252 15.03 0.35 6.31
C GLY A 252 14.76 -0.03 4.83
N THR A 253 13.91 -1.02 4.57
CA THR A 253 13.78 -1.65 3.24
C THR A 253 12.36 -1.67 2.66
N TYR A 254 11.33 -1.27 3.41
CA TYR A 254 9.94 -1.46 2.97
C TYR A 254 9.50 -0.52 1.84
N ALA A 255 9.75 0.78 1.96
CA ALA A 255 9.37 1.75 0.94
C ALA A 255 10.31 1.63 -0.27
N LYS A 256 9.78 1.16 -1.40
CA LYS A 256 10.53 0.77 -2.60
C LYS A 256 11.56 1.81 -3.08
N THR A 257 11.25 3.10 -2.95
CA THR A 257 12.07 4.20 -3.48
C THR A 257 12.88 4.93 -2.41
N VAL A 258 12.75 4.54 -1.15
CA VAL A 258 13.49 5.12 -0.02
C VAL A 258 14.46 4.06 0.50
N LYS A 259 15.76 4.34 0.37
CA LYS A 259 16.83 3.48 0.85
C LYS A 259 17.24 3.92 2.25
N GLY A 260 16.90 3.13 3.25
CA GLY A 260 17.31 3.36 4.63
C GLY A 260 18.32 2.34 5.12
N ASP A 261 18.80 2.58 6.34
CA ASP A 261 19.60 1.64 7.09
C ASP A 261 18.74 0.89 8.11
N LYS A 262 19.25 -0.28 8.50
CA LYS A 262 18.68 -1.10 9.56
C LYS A 262 18.79 -0.37 10.90
N TRP A 263 17.67 -0.26 11.61
CA TRP A 263 17.61 0.34 12.94
C TRP A 263 18.25 -0.54 14.00
N TYR A 264 18.82 0.06 15.05
CA TYR A 264 19.48 -0.72 16.11
C TYR A 264 18.50 -1.60 16.91
N MET A 265 17.22 -1.21 17.00
CA MET A 265 16.19 -2.04 17.64
C MET A 265 15.61 -3.11 16.68
N ALA A 266 16.05 -3.17 15.43
CA ALA A 266 15.52 -4.11 14.45
C ALA A 266 15.89 -5.58 14.72
N ASP A 267 16.90 -5.80 15.58
CA ASP A 267 17.34 -7.11 16.06
C ASP A 267 16.66 -7.57 17.35
N LEU A 268 15.94 -6.68 18.03
CA LEU A 268 15.11 -7.05 19.17
C LEU A 268 13.89 -7.84 18.70
N ASN A 269 13.41 -8.70 19.57
CA ASN A 269 12.11 -9.35 19.37
C ASN A 269 11.02 -8.31 19.58
N CYS A 270 9.90 -8.47 18.86
CA CYS A 270 8.75 -7.57 19.01
C CYS A 270 8.24 -7.58 20.44
N THR A 271 8.30 -8.76 21.09
CA THR A 271 7.90 -9.00 22.47
C THR A 271 8.78 -8.34 23.53
N ASP A 272 9.96 -7.84 23.15
CA ASP A 272 10.83 -7.10 24.07
C ASP A 272 10.22 -5.73 24.40
N CYS A 273 9.30 -5.23 23.57
CA CYS A 273 8.57 -3.99 23.80
C CYS A 273 7.05 -4.18 23.85
N HIS A 274 6.51 -5.08 23.02
CA HIS A 274 5.08 -5.36 22.96
C HIS A 274 4.70 -6.49 23.92
N ALA A 275 3.84 -6.20 24.89
CA ALA A 275 3.34 -7.23 25.80
C ALA A 275 2.49 -8.29 25.09
N ASP A 276 1.73 -7.86 24.08
CA ASP A 276 0.85 -8.69 23.26
C ASP A 276 0.54 -7.98 21.92
N ALA A 277 -0.28 -8.59 21.08
CA ALA A 277 -0.63 -8.08 19.75
C ALA A 277 -1.58 -6.84 19.76
N PHE A 278 -2.18 -6.53 20.91
CA PHE A 278 -3.22 -5.52 21.09
C PHE A 278 -2.73 -4.32 21.92
N THR A 279 -1.71 -4.50 22.73
CA THR A 279 -1.17 -3.50 23.65
C THR A 279 0.01 -2.76 23.00
N LEU A 280 -0.13 -1.44 22.85
CA LEU A 280 0.96 -0.61 22.35
C LEU A 280 1.95 -0.29 23.48
N PRO A 281 3.27 -0.26 23.20
CA PRO A 281 4.28 0.18 24.17
C PRO A 281 4.05 1.62 24.62
N THR A 282 4.40 1.90 25.87
CA THR A 282 4.37 3.25 26.46
C THR A 282 5.80 3.73 26.75
N PRO A 283 6.02 5.03 27.03
CA PRO A 283 7.34 5.52 27.43
C PRO A 283 7.95 4.75 28.62
N GLU A 284 7.11 4.23 29.51
CA GLU A 284 7.51 3.42 30.68
C GLU A 284 8.05 2.05 30.27
N THR A 285 7.66 1.50 29.11
CA THR A 285 8.23 0.27 28.55
C THR A 285 9.74 0.41 28.38
N CYS A 286 10.22 1.57 27.93
CA CYS A 286 11.64 1.85 27.77
C CYS A 286 12.37 1.90 29.12
N ALA A 287 11.74 2.52 30.12
CA ALA A 287 12.29 2.66 31.46
C ALA A 287 12.43 1.32 32.23
N GLY A 288 11.82 0.23 31.72
CA GLY A 288 12.02 -1.11 32.28
C GLY A 288 13.42 -1.69 32.02
N CYS A 289 14.08 -1.23 30.95
CA CYS A 289 15.44 -1.67 30.59
C CYS A 289 16.47 -0.52 30.60
N HIS A 290 16.00 0.74 30.50
CA HIS A 290 16.81 1.94 30.45
C HIS A 290 16.45 2.91 31.57
N ASP A 291 17.25 3.96 31.76
CA ASP A 291 16.89 5.02 32.70
C ASP A 291 15.68 5.85 32.22
N ALA A 292 15.16 6.71 33.11
CA ALA A 292 13.97 7.50 32.86
C ALA A 292 14.07 8.46 31.66
N SER A 293 15.29 8.84 31.23
CA SER A 293 15.46 9.74 30.09
C SER A 293 15.04 9.11 28.76
N TYR A 294 15.01 7.77 28.66
CA TYR A 294 14.55 7.07 27.46
C TYR A 294 13.04 7.22 27.22
N ALA A 295 12.26 7.43 28.27
CA ALA A 295 10.84 7.75 28.15
C ALA A 295 10.65 9.06 27.36
N ASP A 296 11.53 10.05 27.58
CA ASP A 296 11.47 11.33 26.89
C ASP A 296 11.94 11.23 25.44
N ILE A 297 12.93 10.37 25.15
CA ILE A 297 13.34 10.06 23.76
C ILE A 297 12.15 9.54 22.94
N MET A 298 11.36 8.61 23.48
CA MET A 298 10.19 8.10 22.78
C MET A 298 9.16 9.21 22.52
N LYS A 299 8.90 10.07 23.52
CA LYS A 299 7.97 11.19 23.37
C LYS A 299 8.43 12.16 22.29
N ASP A 300 9.72 12.50 22.25
CA ASP A 300 10.30 13.43 21.29
C ASP A 300 10.24 12.89 19.85
N ILE A 301 10.59 11.61 19.67
CA ILE A 301 10.45 10.92 18.37
C ILE A 301 9.00 10.99 17.89
N GLN A 302 8.05 10.61 18.75
CA GLN A 302 6.64 10.55 18.38
C GLN A 302 6.04 11.95 18.14
N SER A 303 6.48 12.96 18.88
CA SER A 303 6.07 14.35 18.70
C SER A 303 6.54 14.88 17.34
N THR A 304 7.83 14.73 17.05
CA THR A 304 8.46 15.14 15.78
C THR A 304 7.81 14.43 14.59
N TYR A 305 7.60 13.12 14.72
CA TYR A 305 6.95 12.32 13.69
C TYR A 305 5.55 12.84 13.34
N LYS A 306 4.71 13.14 14.34
CA LYS A 306 3.36 13.65 14.11
C LYS A 306 3.38 15.00 13.40
N GLN A 307 4.30 15.88 13.77
CA GLN A 307 4.45 17.18 13.10
C GLN A 307 4.83 17.01 11.63
N LYS A 308 5.84 16.19 11.33
CA LYS A 308 6.27 15.89 9.95
C LYS A 308 5.16 15.20 9.15
N LEU A 309 4.42 14.27 9.77
CA LEU A 309 3.29 13.60 9.14
C LEU A 309 2.18 14.57 8.72
N ALA A 310 1.80 15.50 9.59
CA ALA A 310 0.78 16.50 9.26
C ALA A 310 1.21 17.38 8.06
N GLN A 311 2.49 17.78 8.01
CA GLN A 311 3.04 18.54 6.88
C GLN A 311 3.02 17.71 5.59
N ALA A 312 3.48 16.47 5.64
CA ALA A 312 3.49 15.55 4.50
C ALA A 312 2.06 15.25 3.98
N GLN A 313 1.09 15.09 4.88
CA GLN A 313 -0.33 14.90 4.53
C GLN A 313 -0.89 16.12 3.80
N ALA A 314 -0.60 17.34 4.27
CA ALA A 314 -1.01 18.57 3.60
C ALA A 314 -0.45 18.66 2.16
N VAL A 315 0.81 18.25 1.96
CA VAL A 315 1.42 18.19 0.62
C VAL A 315 0.68 17.18 -0.26
N ARG A 316 0.42 15.96 0.22
CA ARG A 316 -0.35 14.94 -0.53
C ARG A 316 -1.74 15.44 -0.91
N ASP A 317 -2.43 16.10 0.02
CA ASP A 317 -3.83 16.50 -0.15
C ASP A 317 -3.98 17.65 -1.16
N LYS A 318 -2.97 18.52 -1.31
CA LYS A 318 -2.88 19.52 -2.39
C LYS A 318 -3.04 18.90 -3.77
N TYR A 319 -2.44 17.72 -3.99
CA TYR A 319 -2.45 17.03 -5.29
C TYR A 319 -3.60 16.03 -5.45
N ALA A 320 -4.22 15.57 -4.36
CA ALA A 320 -5.30 14.59 -4.40
C ALA A 320 -6.47 15.03 -5.30
N ALA A 321 -6.85 16.30 -5.23
CA ALA A 321 -7.91 16.88 -6.07
C ALA A 321 -7.56 16.95 -7.57
N GLN A 322 -6.26 16.93 -7.90
CA GLN A 322 -5.75 17.08 -9.27
C GLN A 322 -5.54 15.74 -9.99
N THR A 323 -5.78 14.62 -9.29
CA THR A 323 -5.58 13.27 -9.85
C THR A 323 -6.52 12.97 -11.01
N LYS A 324 -7.68 13.62 -11.07
CA LYS A 324 -8.64 13.46 -12.16
C LYS A 324 -8.10 14.10 -13.44
N GLY A 325 -7.75 13.25 -14.42
CA GLY A 325 -7.18 13.69 -15.70
C GLY A 325 -5.65 13.86 -15.69
N MET A 326 -4.98 13.49 -14.59
CA MET A 326 -3.52 13.50 -14.53
C MET A 326 -2.93 12.44 -15.50
N PRO A 327 -1.92 12.80 -16.32
CA PRO A 327 -1.23 11.84 -17.18
C PRO A 327 -0.63 10.67 -16.37
N ALA A 328 -0.64 9.46 -16.92
CA ALA A 328 -0.23 8.24 -16.20
C ALA A 328 1.16 8.34 -15.54
N ALA A 329 2.16 8.87 -16.26
CA ALA A 329 3.51 9.05 -15.71
C ALA A 329 3.54 10.05 -14.53
N LYS A 330 2.79 11.15 -14.60
CA LYS A 330 2.68 12.11 -13.49
C LYS A 330 1.91 11.51 -12.31
N LEU A 331 0.88 10.71 -12.59
CA LEU A 331 0.09 10.00 -11.59
C LEU A 331 0.93 8.95 -10.85
N ALA A 332 1.87 8.30 -11.54
CA ALA A 332 2.80 7.36 -10.91
C ALA A 332 3.65 8.02 -9.81
N ILE A 333 4.14 9.25 -10.05
CA ILE A 333 4.90 10.03 -9.04
C ILE A 333 4.01 10.34 -7.83
N TYR A 334 2.76 10.77 -8.07
CA TYR A 334 1.81 10.99 -6.98
C TYR A 334 1.48 9.69 -6.21
N ASN A 335 1.35 8.57 -6.91
CA ASN A 335 1.09 7.28 -6.29
C ASN A 335 2.25 6.80 -5.42
N GLU A 336 3.49 7.11 -5.80
CA GLU A 336 4.66 6.86 -4.97
C GLU A 336 4.58 7.67 -3.66
N MET A 337 4.30 8.97 -3.75
CA MET A 337 4.10 9.83 -2.57
C MET A 337 3.00 9.28 -1.67
N LYS A 338 1.88 8.88 -2.27
CA LYS A 338 0.73 8.29 -1.58
C LYS A 338 1.07 6.95 -0.93
N ASN A 339 1.93 6.14 -1.55
CA ASN A 339 2.41 4.89 -0.98
C ASN A 339 3.25 5.15 0.27
N ILE A 340 4.23 6.05 0.20
CA ILE A 340 5.07 6.46 1.34
C ILE A 340 4.21 6.95 2.51
N LEU A 341 3.25 7.85 2.24
CA LEU A 341 2.33 8.35 3.27
C LEU A 341 1.51 7.23 3.90
N ARG A 342 1.05 6.23 3.14
CA ARG A 342 0.35 5.08 3.72
C ARG A 342 1.25 4.22 4.60
N VAL A 343 2.53 4.05 4.27
CA VAL A 343 3.48 3.33 5.13
C VAL A 343 3.61 4.08 6.46
N LEU A 344 3.80 5.39 6.41
CA LEU A 344 3.88 6.26 7.58
C LEU A 344 2.59 6.21 8.43
N GLU A 345 1.43 6.24 7.79
CA GLU A 345 0.13 6.21 8.49
C GLU A 345 -0.19 4.87 9.14
N ASN A 346 0.24 3.74 8.54
CA ASN A 346 -0.14 2.41 9.00
C ASN A 346 0.89 1.75 9.93
N ASP A 347 2.11 2.29 10.07
CA ASP A 347 3.14 1.70 10.95
C ASP A 347 2.72 1.68 12.43
N GLY A 348 2.09 2.76 12.89
CA GLY A 348 1.51 2.87 14.23
C GLY A 348 2.49 3.19 15.36
N SER A 349 3.80 2.96 15.17
CA SER A 349 4.83 3.27 16.20
C SER A 349 5.11 4.76 16.34
N LYS A 350 4.68 5.55 15.34
CA LYS A 350 4.92 6.99 15.23
C LYS A 350 6.43 7.31 15.25
N GLY A 351 7.21 6.61 14.43
CA GLY A 351 8.63 6.86 14.25
C GLY A 351 9.55 5.90 14.99
N VAL A 352 9.12 5.38 16.16
CA VAL A 352 9.97 4.56 17.05
C VAL A 352 10.61 3.33 16.38
N HIS A 353 9.93 2.68 15.42
CA HIS A 353 10.47 1.51 14.74
C HIS A 353 11.74 1.78 13.93
N ASN A 354 11.88 2.99 13.36
CA ASN A 354 13.08 3.43 12.65
C ASN A 354 13.03 4.96 12.36
N PRO A 355 13.38 5.82 13.33
CA PRO A 355 13.23 7.27 13.21
C PRO A 355 13.96 7.84 11.98
N GLU A 356 15.20 7.39 11.74
CA GLU A 356 16.02 7.85 10.62
C GLU A 356 15.41 7.45 9.27
N TYR A 357 14.88 6.23 9.15
CA TYR A 357 14.24 5.80 7.90
C TYR A 357 12.94 6.55 7.63
N PHE A 358 12.15 6.83 8.66
CA PHE A 358 10.94 7.64 8.50
C PHE A 358 11.27 9.09 8.14
N ASP A 359 12.38 9.64 8.63
CA ASP A 359 12.86 10.95 8.20
C ASP A 359 13.21 10.98 6.70
N LEU A 360 13.87 9.94 6.19
CA LEU A 360 14.11 9.81 4.74
C LEU A 360 12.79 9.73 3.94
N MET A 361 11.77 9.07 4.48
CA MET A 361 10.44 9.06 3.86
C MET A 361 9.81 10.46 3.85
N PHE A 362 9.91 11.22 4.95
CA PHE A 362 9.41 12.58 5.00
C PHE A 362 10.15 13.50 4.02
N ASP A 363 11.47 13.36 3.88
CA ASP A 363 12.29 14.13 2.93
C ASP A 363 11.94 13.80 1.48
N LYS A 364 11.51 12.57 1.20
CA LYS A 364 11.07 12.14 -0.14
C LYS A 364 9.77 12.81 -0.59
N VAL A 365 8.89 13.19 0.34
CA VAL A 365 7.60 13.82 0.01
C VAL A 365 7.75 15.16 -0.73
N PRO A 366 8.51 16.15 -0.25
CA PRO A 366 8.73 17.40 -0.99
C PRO A 366 9.52 17.19 -2.29
N GLU A 367 10.41 16.20 -2.36
CA GLU A 367 11.08 15.83 -3.61
C GLU A 367 10.06 15.39 -4.68
N LEU A 368 9.15 14.49 -4.32
CA LEU A 368 8.08 14.03 -5.20
C LEU A 368 7.10 15.15 -5.57
N ALA A 369 6.79 16.04 -4.62
CA ALA A 369 5.96 17.22 -4.90
C ALA A 369 6.60 18.12 -5.96
N THR A 370 7.91 18.36 -5.84
CA THR A 370 8.68 19.13 -6.82
C THR A 370 8.70 18.42 -8.18
N ALA A 371 8.86 17.10 -8.19
CA ALA A 371 8.80 16.31 -9.43
C ALA A 371 7.42 16.40 -10.11
N ILE A 372 6.32 16.43 -9.35
CA ILE A 372 4.96 16.65 -9.89
C ILE A 372 4.82 18.06 -10.47
N ASP A 373 5.30 19.08 -9.76
CA ASP A 373 5.17 20.49 -10.19
C ASP A 373 6.01 20.79 -11.43
N THR A 374 7.18 20.15 -11.57
CA THR A 374 8.11 20.35 -12.68
C THR A 374 7.93 19.35 -13.83
N TRP A 375 7.01 18.38 -13.69
CA TRP A 375 6.78 17.34 -14.69
C TRP A 375 6.41 17.93 -16.05
N LYS A 376 7.09 17.45 -17.09
CA LYS A 376 6.79 17.75 -18.49
C LYS A 376 6.45 16.45 -19.22
N PRO A 377 5.57 16.48 -20.23
CA PRO A 377 5.35 15.33 -21.09
C PRO A 377 6.68 14.95 -21.75
N GLU A 378 7.10 13.70 -21.62
CA GLU A 378 8.20 13.20 -22.43
C GLU A 378 7.77 13.23 -23.91
N GLU A 379 8.58 13.85 -24.77
CA GLU A 379 8.44 13.70 -26.21
C GLU A 379 8.65 12.23 -26.55
N LYS A 380 7.65 11.60 -27.19
CA LYS A 380 7.75 10.22 -27.67
C LYS A 380 8.94 10.10 -28.61
N LYS A 381 10.08 9.59 -28.13
CA LYS A 381 11.03 8.92 -29.02
C LYS A 381 10.34 7.65 -29.50
N ALA A 382 10.22 7.51 -30.82
CA ALA A 382 9.68 6.31 -31.45
C ALA A 382 10.36 5.07 -30.86
N GLU A 383 9.56 4.21 -30.24
CA GLU A 383 10.04 2.94 -29.68
C GLU A 383 10.56 2.07 -30.83
N ALA A 384 11.85 1.78 -30.81
CA ALA A 384 12.39 0.69 -31.62
C ALA A 384 11.85 -0.65 -31.07
N PRO A 385 11.62 -1.67 -31.93
CA PRO A 385 11.07 -2.93 -31.50
C PRO A 385 11.95 -3.59 -30.44
N VAL A 386 11.33 -4.02 -29.34
CA VAL A 386 11.97 -4.73 -28.23
C VAL A 386 12.58 -6.03 -28.75
N GLN A 387 13.91 -6.07 -28.88
CA GLN A 387 14.65 -7.33 -28.93
C GLN A 387 14.85 -7.84 -27.50
N ALA A 388 14.57 -9.12 -27.30
CA ALA A 388 14.77 -9.84 -26.05
C ALA A 388 16.23 -9.71 -25.61
N LYS A 389 16.46 -9.13 -24.42
CA LYS A 389 17.80 -9.04 -23.84
C LYS A 389 18.16 -10.36 -23.17
N ALA A 390 19.21 -10.98 -23.70
CA ALA A 390 19.96 -12.06 -23.06
C ALA A 390 20.55 -11.60 -21.73
N ALA A 391 20.78 -12.58 -20.84
CA ALA A 391 21.36 -12.42 -19.51
C ALA A 391 22.66 -11.59 -19.54
N GLU A 392 22.72 -10.56 -18.69
CA GLU A 392 23.91 -9.74 -18.48
C GLU A 392 24.66 -10.28 -17.24
N GLU A 393 25.91 -10.70 -17.46
CA GLU A 393 26.93 -11.06 -16.47
C GLU A 393 27.29 -9.89 -15.52
N PRO A 394 27.94 -10.17 -14.37
CA PRO A 394 28.03 -9.21 -13.27
C PRO A 394 28.96 -8.04 -13.60
N LYS A 395 28.46 -6.81 -13.44
CA LYS A 395 29.24 -5.58 -13.56
C LYS A 395 30.31 -5.51 -12.47
N LYS A 396 31.56 -5.39 -12.91
CA LYS A 396 32.73 -5.07 -12.11
C LYS A 396 32.50 -3.78 -11.30
N GLU A 397 32.84 -3.90 -10.03
CA GLU A 397 32.96 -2.86 -9.02
C GLU A 397 33.85 -1.71 -9.51
N ALA A 398 33.36 -0.47 -9.35
CA ALA A 398 34.15 0.72 -9.61
C ALA A 398 35.15 0.92 -8.46
N ALA A 399 36.45 0.80 -8.77
CA ALA A 399 37.54 1.10 -7.85
C ALA A 399 37.69 2.61 -7.64
N LYS A 400 37.82 3.07 -6.38
CA LYS A 400 38.60 4.24 -5.93
C LYS A 400 38.92 4.08 -4.43
N PRO A 401 40.08 4.53 -3.91
CA PRO A 401 40.59 5.90 -4.12
C PRO A 401 42.05 6.04 -4.57
N ALA A 402 42.29 7.18 -5.21
CA ALA A 402 43.61 7.78 -5.44
C ALA A 402 44.19 8.27 -4.09
N GLY A 403 45.52 8.30 -4.01
CA GLY A 403 46.30 8.58 -2.80
C GLY A 403 46.15 10.00 -2.19
N PRO A 404 47.06 10.37 -1.28
CA PRO A 404 46.82 11.34 -0.21
C PRO A 404 46.61 12.75 -0.74
N VAL A 405 45.60 13.43 -0.17
CA VAL A 405 45.24 14.83 -0.49
C VAL A 405 46.14 15.83 0.26
N ASN A 406 46.83 15.38 1.31
CA ASN A 406 47.70 16.20 2.18
C ASN A 406 49.18 15.87 1.96
N SER A 407 50.07 16.85 2.15
CA SER A 407 51.51 16.68 1.96
C SER A 407 52.14 15.80 3.05
N ALA A 408 53.36 15.29 2.81
CA ALA A 408 54.10 14.54 3.84
C ALA A 408 54.35 15.37 5.10
N ASP A 409 54.60 16.67 4.93
CA ASP A 409 54.78 17.61 6.04
C ASP A 409 53.47 17.81 6.82
N ASP A 410 52.32 17.91 6.13
CA ASP A 410 50.99 17.99 6.79
C ASP A 410 50.67 16.71 7.58
N MET A 411 51.02 15.55 7.04
CA MET A 411 50.81 14.27 7.71
C MET A 411 51.77 14.07 8.89
N ALA A 412 52.98 14.66 8.86
CA ALA A 412 53.92 14.67 9.98
C ALA A 412 53.41 15.52 11.15
N MET A 413 52.60 16.56 10.90
CA MET A 413 51.96 17.35 11.95
C MET A 413 50.90 16.58 12.77
N LEU A 414 50.52 15.38 12.33
CA LEU A 414 49.55 14.53 13.04
C LEU A 414 50.19 13.68 14.15
N GLU A 415 51.52 13.64 14.27
CA GLU A 415 52.22 12.88 15.31
C GLU A 415 51.72 13.27 16.71
N GLY A 416 51.16 12.30 17.44
CA GLY A 416 50.57 12.50 18.76
C GLY A 416 49.09 12.93 18.77
N SER A 417 48.43 12.99 17.60
CA SER A 417 47.00 13.28 17.46
C SER A 417 46.29 12.34 16.47
N GLU A 418 46.83 11.14 16.26
CA GLU A 418 46.35 10.16 15.29
C GLU A 418 44.92 9.72 15.60
N THR A 419 44.56 9.69 16.89
CA THR A 419 43.21 9.50 17.39
C THR A 419 42.86 10.60 18.39
N ILE A 420 41.65 11.14 18.28
CA ILE A 420 41.17 12.22 19.15
C ILE A 420 39.94 11.74 19.92
N ASN A 421 40.01 11.76 21.24
CA ASN A 421 38.85 11.56 22.10
C ASN A 421 38.05 12.87 22.18
N LEU A 422 36.92 12.95 21.46
CA LEU A 422 36.11 14.16 21.40
C LEU A 422 35.40 14.46 22.73
N ALA A 423 35.10 13.43 23.52
CA ALA A 423 34.42 13.62 24.81
C ALA A 423 35.35 14.24 25.86
N GLU A 424 36.61 13.80 25.91
CA GLU A 424 37.61 14.31 26.86
C GLU A 424 37.92 15.80 26.67
N ARG A 425 37.79 16.31 25.43
CA ARG A 425 38.05 17.72 25.11
C ARG A 425 36.83 18.64 25.24
N HIS A 426 35.61 18.12 25.07
CA HIS A 426 34.42 18.96 24.87
C HIS A 426 33.17 18.54 25.65
N VAL A 427 33.17 17.41 26.37
CA VAL A 427 31.97 16.88 27.04
C VAL A 427 32.29 16.40 28.46
N PRO A 428 32.05 17.20 29.51
CA PRO A 428 32.13 16.71 30.88
C PRO A 428 31.00 15.69 31.12
N ALA A 429 31.37 14.43 31.44
CA ALA A 429 30.46 13.30 31.70
C ALA A 429 29.53 12.90 30.52
N PRO A 430 30.05 12.26 29.46
CA PRO A 430 29.27 11.87 28.30
C PRO A 430 28.24 10.76 28.61
N THR A 431 27.03 10.88 28.06
CA THR A 431 25.93 9.89 28.21
C THR A 431 26.00 8.72 27.22
N LYS A 432 26.98 8.72 26.31
CA LYS A 432 27.28 7.66 25.33
C LYS A 432 28.79 7.35 25.32
N PRO A 433 29.22 6.18 24.80
CA PRO A 433 30.64 5.92 24.55
C PRO A 433 31.27 7.06 23.77
N ALA A 434 32.46 7.49 24.20
CA ALA A 434 33.16 8.60 23.59
C ALA A 434 33.41 8.32 22.10
N VAL A 435 33.20 9.33 21.25
CA VAL A 435 33.60 9.22 19.85
C VAL A 435 35.11 9.34 19.78
N ILE A 436 35.77 8.23 19.46
CA ILE A 436 37.19 8.20 19.15
C ILE A 436 37.32 8.51 17.65
N PHE A 437 37.66 9.76 17.37
CA PHE A 437 37.85 10.22 16.00
C PHE A 437 39.19 9.72 15.46
N ASP A 438 39.13 8.89 14.41
CA ASP A 438 40.29 8.41 13.64
C ASP A 438 40.82 9.55 12.75
N HIS A 439 41.57 10.46 13.36
CA HIS A 439 42.04 11.69 12.73
C HIS A 439 42.98 11.39 11.56
N LYS A 440 43.91 10.45 11.75
CA LYS A 440 44.83 10.01 10.69
C LYS A 440 44.09 9.36 9.52
N GLY A 441 43.16 8.44 9.77
CA GLY A 441 42.38 7.79 8.71
C GLY A 441 41.45 8.74 7.94
N HIS A 442 41.07 9.87 8.53
CA HIS A 442 40.39 10.96 7.83
C HIS A 442 41.36 11.81 7.01
N ALA A 443 42.52 12.18 7.57
CA ALA A 443 43.55 12.96 6.86
C ALA A 443 44.15 12.21 5.66
N GLU A 444 44.11 10.87 5.64
CA GLU A 444 44.50 10.09 4.47
C GLU A 444 43.51 10.22 3.29
N ARG A 445 42.27 10.68 3.54
CA ARG A 445 41.16 10.67 2.58
C ARG A 445 40.49 12.03 2.36
N VAL A 446 40.79 13.02 3.20
CA VAL A 446 40.16 14.33 3.25
C VAL A 446 41.23 15.39 3.47
N ALA A 447 41.13 16.54 2.78
CA ALA A 447 42.11 17.61 2.92
C ALA A 447 42.05 18.23 4.32
N CYS A 448 43.18 18.55 4.95
CA CYS A 448 43.23 19.21 6.26
C CYS A 448 42.44 20.53 6.24
N ALA A 449 42.51 21.26 5.13
CA ALA A 449 41.78 22.49 4.90
C ALA A 449 40.25 22.32 4.88
N ASP A 450 39.70 21.10 4.74
CA ASP A 450 38.24 20.90 4.82
C ASP A 450 37.73 21.09 6.27
N CYS A 451 38.58 20.83 7.26
CA CYS A 451 38.25 20.92 8.69
C CYS A 451 38.91 22.12 9.38
N HIS A 452 40.10 22.52 8.93
CA HIS A 452 40.95 23.50 9.61
C HIS A 452 41.11 24.81 8.82
N SER A 453 41.10 25.95 9.52
CA SER A 453 41.52 27.23 8.96
C SER A 453 43.05 27.37 8.98
N GLU A 454 43.67 26.86 10.05
CA GLU A 454 45.11 26.70 10.26
C GLU A 454 45.34 25.41 11.06
N PRO A 455 46.55 24.81 11.03
CA PRO A 455 46.84 23.61 11.82
C PRO A 455 46.41 23.74 13.29
N GLY A 456 45.51 22.86 13.74
CA GLY A 456 44.98 22.86 15.10
C GLY A 456 43.76 23.77 15.36
N VAL A 457 43.37 24.61 14.39
CA VAL A 457 42.19 25.51 14.51
C VAL A 457 41.09 25.01 13.59
N LEU A 458 39.96 24.56 14.16
CA LEU A 458 38.80 24.12 13.38
C LEU A 458 38.08 25.32 12.76
N LYS A 459 37.52 25.14 11.56
CA LYS A 459 36.70 26.14 10.86
C LYS A 459 35.38 26.49 11.56
N PHE A 460 35.00 25.69 12.56
CA PHE A 460 33.75 25.82 13.28
C PHE A 460 34.05 25.99 14.77
N GLU A 461 33.39 26.95 15.41
CA GLU A 461 33.47 27.15 16.84
C GLU A 461 32.69 26.04 17.56
N ILE A 462 33.36 25.30 18.44
CA ILE A 462 32.72 24.25 19.23
C ILE A 462 32.07 24.89 20.46
N THR A 463 30.76 25.11 20.39
CA THR A 463 29.93 25.52 21.54
C THR A 463 29.57 24.33 22.44
N GLU A 464 28.74 24.55 23.46
CA GLU A 464 28.29 23.49 24.38
C GLU A 464 27.66 22.30 23.63
N VAL A 465 28.20 21.10 23.86
CA VAL A 465 27.77 19.86 23.19
C VAL A 465 26.73 19.14 24.05
N LYS A 466 25.44 19.32 23.74
CA LYS A 466 24.32 18.66 24.42
C LYS A 466 23.42 17.90 23.43
N GLY A 467 23.10 16.65 23.74
CA GLY A 467 22.19 15.83 22.93
C GLY A 467 22.71 15.57 21.50
N SER A 468 21.82 15.14 20.60
CA SER A 468 22.13 14.87 19.19
C SER A 468 22.09 16.11 18.29
N LYS A 469 21.61 17.26 18.80
CA LYS A 469 21.55 18.54 18.08
C LYS A 469 22.72 19.42 18.50
N ASN A 470 23.90 19.08 18.01
CA ASN A 470 25.14 19.78 18.32
C ASN A 470 25.98 19.99 17.06
N VAL A 471 27.00 20.85 17.16
CA VAL A 471 27.86 21.25 16.04
C VAL A 471 28.51 20.07 15.29
N PHE A 472 28.80 18.95 15.97
CA PHE A 472 29.34 17.76 15.32
C PHE A 472 28.30 17.02 14.45
N HIS A 473 27.03 17.03 14.85
CA HIS A 473 25.92 16.40 14.13
C HIS A 473 25.31 17.31 13.06
N ASP A 474 25.35 18.62 13.28
CA ASP A 474 24.67 19.56 12.39
C ASP A 474 25.63 20.16 11.35
N GLU A 475 26.90 20.42 11.71
CA GLU A 475 27.79 21.24 10.89
C GLU A 475 29.13 20.59 10.50
N LEU A 476 29.66 19.66 11.30
CA LEU A 476 30.99 19.08 11.04
C LEU A 476 30.95 17.65 10.49
N CYS A 477 30.68 16.65 11.34
CA CYS A 477 30.88 15.24 11.00
C CYS A 477 29.74 14.71 10.12
N ILE A 478 28.50 14.81 10.59
CA ILE A 478 27.35 14.22 9.87
C ILE A 478 27.04 14.95 8.58
N LYS A 479 27.17 16.29 8.54
CA LYS A 479 26.99 17.08 7.32
C LYS A 479 27.95 16.62 6.22
N CYS A 480 29.24 16.55 6.54
CA CYS A 480 30.26 16.05 5.62
C CYS A 480 29.99 14.58 5.20
N HIS A 481 29.58 13.72 6.13
CA HIS A 481 29.27 12.32 5.80
C HIS A 481 28.04 12.19 4.87
N LYS A 482 27.01 13.03 5.05
CA LYS A 482 25.84 13.11 4.18
C LYS A 482 26.22 13.58 2.77
N GLU A 483 27.03 14.65 2.68
CA GLU A 483 27.51 15.19 1.40
C GLU A 483 28.37 14.18 0.63
N ARG A 484 29.25 13.47 1.34
CA ARG A 484 30.17 12.46 0.77
C ARG A 484 29.58 11.05 0.68
N LYS A 485 28.33 10.84 1.10
CA LYS A 485 27.62 9.56 1.08
C LYS A 485 28.38 8.42 1.77
N VAL A 486 29.03 8.73 2.89
CA VAL A 486 29.70 7.75 3.75
C VAL A 486 28.86 7.48 4.99
N LYS A 487 29.06 6.31 5.62
CA LYS A 487 28.24 5.86 6.76
C LYS A 487 28.28 6.90 7.89
N ALA A 488 27.11 7.34 8.36
CA ALA A 488 26.95 8.40 9.35
C ALA A 488 26.07 7.96 10.54
N SER A 489 26.04 6.66 10.85
CA SER A 489 25.19 6.15 11.92
C SER A 489 25.81 6.37 13.30
N CYS A 490 24.95 6.49 14.32
CA CYS A 490 25.38 6.63 15.72
C CYS A 490 26.41 5.55 16.13
N ASN A 491 26.25 4.31 15.66
CA ASN A 491 27.13 3.19 16.03
C ASN A 491 28.45 3.16 15.25
N THR A 492 28.52 3.86 14.12
CA THR A 492 29.79 4.05 13.41
C THR A 492 30.69 4.99 14.19
N CYS A 493 30.11 5.97 14.89
CA CYS A 493 30.81 7.01 15.64
C CYS A 493 31.00 6.67 17.13
N HIS A 494 29.95 6.17 17.80
CA HIS A 494 29.94 5.80 19.22
C HIS A 494 30.18 4.30 19.40
N LYS A 495 31.34 3.82 18.95
CA LYS A 495 31.75 2.42 19.16
C LYS A 495 32.00 2.18 20.66
N LYS A 496 31.58 1.03 21.17
CA LYS A 496 31.81 0.61 22.56
C LYS A 496 33.26 0.25 22.82
#